data_AF-A0A5E9FVE1-F1
#
_entry.id   AF-A0A5E9FVE1-F1
#
_cell.length_a   1.000
_cell.length_b   1.000
_cell.length_c   1.000
_cell.angle_alpha   90.00
_cell.angle_beta   90.00
_cell.angle_gamma   90.00
#
_symmetry.space_group_name_H-M   'P 1'
#
loop_
_entity.id
_entity.type
_entity.pdbx_description
1 polymer ?
#
loop_
_entity_poly.entity_id
_entity_poly.type
_entity_poly.pdbx_seq_one_letter_code
_entity_poly.pdbx_strand_id
1 'polypeptide(L)'
;MALQTLSTEPSLVPPVPARSALDVRVTGGMVRGIREGAVLAWRGIPYAAPPVGDRRFRAPQPVIAWPGVRDASRYGDVAPQP
;
A
#
# COMPACT_ATOMS: atom_id res chain seq x y z
N MET A 1 12.64 -12.10 -52.32
CA MET A 1 11.91 -10.94 -51.76
C MET A 1 11.71 -11.20 -50.28
N ALA A 2 12.44 -10.48 -49.43
CA ALA A 2 12.50 -10.73 -47.99
C ALA A 2 11.30 -10.09 -47.28
N LEU A 3 10.54 -10.91 -46.54
CA LEU A 3 9.53 -10.44 -45.61
C LEU A 3 10.25 -10.11 -44.29
N GLN A 4 10.37 -8.83 -43.96
CA GLN A 4 10.89 -8.38 -42.67
C GLN A 4 9.78 -8.42 -41.64
N THR A 5 9.82 -9.45 -40.79
CA THR A 5 9.12 -9.53 -39.51
C THR A 5 9.79 -8.53 -38.57
N LEU A 6 9.25 -7.32 -38.41
CA LEU A 6 9.75 -6.39 -37.40
C LEU A 6 9.11 -6.73 -36.05
N SER A 7 9.97 -7.25 -35.19
CA SER A 7 9.82 -7.53 -33.77
C SER A 7 9.02 -6.45 -33.02
N THR A 8 7.92 -6.87 -32.42
CA THR A 8 7.38 -6.22 -31.23
C THR A 8 8.42 -6.40 -30.12
N GLU A 9 9.14 -5.35 -29.75
CA GLU A 9 9.87 -5.33 -28.48
C GLU A 9 8.85 -5.22 -27.33
N PRO A 10 8.80 -6.19 -26.39
CA PRO A 10 8.04 -6.00 -25.17
C PRO A 10 8.80 -4.99 -24.30
N SER A 11 8.31 -3.75 -24.32
CA SER A 11 8.77 -2.68 -23.43
C SER A 11 8.87 -3.18 -21.99
N LEU A 12 10.08 -3.12 -21.42
CA LEU A 12 10.45 -3.46 -20.02
C LEU A 12 9.92 -2.45 -18.99
N VAL A 13 8.91 -1.65 -19.34
CA VAL A 13 8.27 -0.77 -18.36
C VAL A 13 7.44 -1.68 -17.44
N PRO A 14 7.78 -1.80 -16.14
CA PRO A 14 6.93 -2.53 -15.22
C PRO A 14 5.54 -1.90 -15.31
N PRO A 15 4.45 -2.69 -15.41
CA PRO A 15 3.11 -2.13 -15.46
C PRO A 15 2.97 -1.19 -14.26
N VAL A 16 2.89 0.12 -14.53
CA VAL A 16 2.48 1.07 -13.51
C VAL A 16 1.15 0.53 -13.04
N PRO A 17 1.00 0.13 -11.77
CA PRO A 17 -0.23 -0.51 -11.32
C PRO A 17 -1.36 0.44 -11.68
N ALA A 18 -2.27 -0.02 -12.54
CA ALA A 18 -3.45 0.74 -12.92
C ALA A 18 -4.10 1.17 -11.61
N ARG A 19 -4.20 2.48 -11.40
CA ARG A 19 -4.70 3.05 -10.15
C ARG A 19 -6.09 2.46 -9.94
N SER A 20 -6.23 1.57 -8.94
CA SER A 20 -7.53 1.02 -8.62
C SER A 20 -8.40 2.16 -8.12
N ALA A 21 -9.72 2.10 -8.33
CA ALA A 21 -10.63 3.15 -7.89
C ALA A 21 -10.54 3.48 -6.38
N LEU A 22 -9.95 2.56 -5.59
CA LEU A 22 -9.80 2.70 -4.13
C LEU A 22 -8.33 2.83 -3.70
N ASP A 23 -7.42 3.14 -4.63
CA ASP A 23 -6.03 3.44 -4.32
C ASP A 23 -5.89 4.92 -3.89
N VAL A 24 -5.54 5.15 -2.63
CA VAL A 24 -5.48 6.49 -2.00
C VAL A 24 -4.07 6.77 -1.47
N ARG A 25 -3.57 7.99 -1.71
CA ARG A 25 -2.29 8.45 -1.17
C ARG A 25 -2.48 8.91 0.29
N VAL A 26 -1.62 8.42 1.18
CA VAL A 26 -1.53 8.84 2.59
C VAL A 26 -0.08 9.23 2.92
N THR A 27 0.16 9.74 4.13
CA THR A 27 1.48 10.19 4.59
C THR A 27 2.58 9.12 4.45
N GLY A 28 2.26 7.86 4.73
CA GLY A 28 3.21 6.74 4.67
C GLY A 28 3.37 6.08 3.30
N GLY A 29 2.51 6.36 2.32
CA GLY A 29 2.56 5.69 1.01
C GLY A 29 1.20 5.58 0.33
N MET A 30 1.05 4.60 -0.57
CA MET A 30 -0.23 4.30 -1.22
C MET A 30 -0.96 3.19 -0.45
N VAL A 31 -2.29 3.30 -0.31
CA VAL A 31 -3.13 2.26 0.28
C VAL A 31 -4.24 1.85 -0.69
N ARG A 32 -4.63 0.58 -0.67
CA ARG A 32 -5.77 0.06 -1.43
C ARG A 32 -6.89 -0.36 -0.50
N GLY A 33 -8.04 0.29 -0.65
CA GLY A 33 -9.24 -0.02 0.13
C GLY A 33 -10.09 -1.12 -0.50
N ILE A 34 -11.23 -1.37 0.14
CA ILE A 34 -12.26 -2.31 -0.31
C ILE A 34 -13.63 -1.63 -0.26
N ARG A 35 -14.52 -2.04 -1.16
CA ARG A 35 -15.95 -1.72 -1.06
C ARG A 35 -16.65 -2.84 -0.30
N GLU A 36 -17.33 -2.49 0.78
CA GLU A 36 -18.18 -3.41 1.55
C GLU A 36 -19.61 -2.92 1.54
N GLY A 37 -20.44 -3.55 0.70
CA GLY A 37 -21.80 -3.10 0.44
C GLY A 37 -21.83 -1.64 -0.01
N ALA A 38 -22.49 -0.80 0.79
CA ALA A 38 -22.66 0.62 0.50
C ALA A 38 -21.46 1.50 0.92
N VAL A 39 -20.49 0.97 1.67
CA VAL A 39 -19.37 1.77 2.21
C VAL A 39 -18.05 1.44 1.53
N LEU A 40 -17.14 2.42 1.54
CA LEU A 40 -15.74 2.25 1.18
C LEU A 40 -14.94 2.22 2.47
N ALA A 41 -14.06 1.24 2.61
CA ALA A 41 -13.29 1.01 3.82
C ALA A 41 -11.79 0.92 3.51
N TRP A 42 -11.00 1.57 4.36
CA TRP A 42 -9.56 1.41 4.45
C TRP A 42 -9.18 1.17 5.91
N ARG A 43 -8.52 0.05 6.18
CA ARG A 43 -8.26 -0.47 7.53
C ARG A 43 -6.79 -0.78 7.73
N GLY A 44 -6.39 -0.79 9.00
CA GLY A 44 -5.04 -1.16 9.42
C GLY A 44 -3.94 -0.21 8.93
N ILE A 45 -4.26 0.99 8.44
CA ILE A 45 -3.27 1.97 7.95
C ILE A 45 -2.39 2.43 9.12
N PRO A 46 -1.04 2.35 9.03
CA PRO A 46 -0.16 2.79 10.10
C PRO A 46 -0.19 4.31 10.17
N TYR A 47 -0.41 4.84 11.36
CA TYR A 47 -0.38 6.28 11.62
C TYR A 47 0.91 6.73 12.32
N ALA A 48 1.69 5.79 12.86
CA ALA A 48 2.94 6.01 13.57
C ALA A 48 3.91 4.83 13.33
N ALA A 49 5.18 5.02 13.67
CA ALA A 49 6.13 3.90 13.73
C ALA A 49 5.73 2.93 14.85
N PRO A 50 5.97 1.61 14.69
CA PRO A 50 5.66 0.61 15.72
C PRO A 50 6.31 0.95 17.08
N PRO A 51 5.55 1.02 18.18
CA PRO A 51 6.05 1.43 19.50
C PRO A 51 6.73 0.27 20.26
N VAL A 52 7.64 -0.43 19.59
CA VAL A 52 8.38 -1.60 20.11
C VAL A 52 9.85 -1.27 20.38
N GLY A 53 10.53 -2.11 21.18
CA GLY A 53 11.94 -1.92 21.53
C GLY A 53 12.19 -0.57 22.20
N ASP A 54 13.20 0.17 21.72
CA ASP A 54 13.58 1.49 22.24
C ASP A 54 12.47 2.55 22.15
N ARG A 55 11.43 2.32 21.35
CA ARG A 55 10.26 3.21 21.23
C ARG A 55 9.19 2.95 22.27
N ARG A 56 9.29 1.85 23.03
CA ARG A 56 8.31 1.55 24.09
C ARG A 56 8.35 2.65 25.16
N PHE A 57 7.18 3.05 25.64
CA PHE A 57 7.02 4.12 26.63
C PHE A 57 7.53 5.50 26.19
N ARG A 58 7.59 5.74 24.87
CA ARG A 58 7.92 7.06 24.30
C ARG A 58 6.74 7.60 23.50
N ALA A 59 6.81 8.89 23.18
CA ALA A 59 5.87 9.51 22.27
C ALA A 59 5.89 8.80 20.89
N PRO A 60 4.73 8.65 20.23
CA PRO A 60 4.65 8.09 18.89
C PRO A 60 5.59 8.79 17.92
N GLN A 61 6.36 8.02 17.17
CA GLN A 61 7.26 8.56 16.14
C GLN A 61 6.54 8.58 14.79
N PRO A 62 6.97 9.45 13.85
CA PRO A 62 6.38 9.53 12.51
C PRO A 62 6.30 8.16 11.83
N VAL A 63 5.28 7.99 11.00
CA VAL A 63 5.07 6.75 10.24
C VAL A 63 6.28 6.44 9.37
N ILE A 64 6.69 5.17 9.36
CA ILE A 64 7.72 4.68 8.44
C ILE A 64 7.06 4.47 7.09
N ALA A 65 7.57 5.16 6.06
CA ALA A 65 7.03 5.04 4.71
C ALA A 65 7.24 3.61 4.16
N TRP A 66 6.30 3.14 3.34
CA TRP A 66 6.38 1.83 2.68
C TRP A 66 6.42 1.98 1.15
N PRO A 67 7.11 1.05 0.45
CA PRO A 67 7.07 1.01 -1.00
C PRO A 67 5.74 0.44 -1.51
N GLY A 68 5.38 0.81 -2.73
CA GLY A 68 4.22 0.25 -3.43
C GLY A 68 2.87 0.60 -2.80
N VAL A 69 1.90 -0.31 -2.95
CA VAL A 69 0.53 -0.16 -2.48
C VAL A 69 0.29 -1.13 -1.33
N ARG A 70 -0.08 -0.59 -0.15
CA ARG A 70 -0.41 -1.39 1.02
C ARG A 70 -1.88 -1.77 1.00
N ASP A 71 -2.16 -3.06 1.15
CA ASP A 71 -3.51 -3.56 1.27
C ASP A 71 -4.15 -3.09 2.58
N ALA A 72 -5.24 -2.34 2.47
CA ALA A 72 -6.03 -1.80 3.57
C ALA A 72 -7.45 -2.38 3.58
N SER A 73 -7.65 -3.58 3.03
CA SER A 73 -8.94 -4.30 3.11
C SER A 73 -9.18 -4.96 4.49
N ARG A 74 -8.10 -5.26 5.21
CA ARG A 74 -8.10 -6.01 6.47
C ARG A 74 -7.69 -5.15 7.67
N TYR A 75 -8.17 -5.55 8.85
CA TYR A 75 -7.70 -4.96 10.11
C TYR A 75 -6.22 -5.30 10.34
N GLY A 76 -5.53 -4.39 11.03
CA GLY A 76 -4.18 -4.64 11.53
C GLY A 76 -4.20 -5.32 12.89
N ASP A 77 -3.01 -5.57 13.43
CA ASP A 77 -2.86 -6.15 14.76
C ASP A 77 -3.43 -5.23 15.85
N VAL A 78 -4.09 -5.83 16.83
CA VAL A 78 -4.56 -5.12 18.02
C VAL A 78 -3.40 -4.87 18.99
N ALA A 79 -3.52 -3.83 19.80
CA ALA A 79 -2.58 -3.59 20.88
C ALA A 79 -2.68 -4.70 21.94
N PRO A 80 -1.61 -4.95 22.75
CA PRO A 80 -1.69 -5.85 23.89
C PRO A 80 -2.85 -5.48 24.82
N GLN A 81 -3.64 -6.48 25.22
CA GLN A 81 -4.78 -6.33 26.12
C GLN A 81 -4.58 -7.25 27.35
N PRO A 82 -5.14 -6.90 28.52
CA PRO A 82 -5.15 -7.77 29.70
C PRO A 82 -5.87 -9.11 29.48
#